data_AF-A0A917HV66-F1
#
_entry.id   AF-A0A917HV66-F1
#
_cell.length_a   1.000
_cell.length_b   1.000
_cell.length_c   1.000
_cell.angle_alpha   90.00
_cell.angle_beta   90.00
_cell.angle_gamma   90.00
#
_symmetry.space_group_name_H-M   'P 1'
#
loop_
_entity.id
_entity.type
_entity.pdbx_description
1 polymer ?
#
loop_
_entity_poly.entity_id
_entity_poly.type
_entity_poly.pdbx_seq_one_letter_code
_entity_poly.pdbx_strand_id
1 'polypeptide(L)'
;MSPADEGQREHIVAVQKNGDGDLTSFKTSSGRILDYATALQEVQEGHIAGVNAFKGRDGELHIRGDADGDPTNNLDQLPTF
;
A
#
# COMPACT_ATOMS: atom_id res chain seq x y z
N MET A 1 8.12 7.63 15.25
CA MET A 1 7.72 6.21 15.21
C MET A 1 8.92 5.38 15.58
N SER A 2 8.78 4.36 16.42
CA SER A 2 9.89 3.48 16.79
C SER A 2 9.93 2.29 15.82
N PRO A 3 11.11 1.68 15.55
CA PRO A 3 11.20 0.49 14.70
C PRO A 3 10.39 -0.72 15.22
N ALA A 4 9.98 -0.72 16.50
CA ALA A 4 9.13 -1.76 17.07
C ALA A 4 7.66 -1.69 16.62
N ASP A 5 7.19 -0.51 16.20
CA ASP A 5 5.80 -0.31 15.79
C ASP A 5 5.52 -0.90 14.40
N GLU A 6 6.54 -1.12 13.56
CA GLU A 6 6.38 -1.66 12.21
C GLU A 6 5.92 -3.12 12.20
N GLY A 7 6.37 -3.93 13.16
CA GLY A 7 5.99 -5.34 13.27
C GLY A 7 4.53 -5.57 13.72
N GLN A 8 3.83 -4.53 14.16
CA GLN A 8 2.43 -4.60 14.60
C GLN A 8 1.45 -4.05 13.58
N ARG A 9 1.93 -3.30 12.58
CA ARG A 9 1.10 -2.72 11.53
C ARG A 9 0.70 -3.77 10.51
N GLU A 10 -0.47 -3.57 9.93
CA GLU A 10 -0.89 -4.38 8.80
C GLU A 10 -0.02 -4.05 7.58
N HIS A 11 0.19 -5.00 6.69
CA HIS A 11 0.82 -4.77 5.38
C HIS A 11 -0.11 -5.24 4.27
N ILE A 12 0.14 -4.81 3.04
CA ILE A 12 -0.65 -5.20 1.87
C ILE A 12 -0.14 -6.55 1.36
N VAL A 13 -1.06 -7.49 1.15
CA VAL A 13 -0.75 -8.87 0.72
C VAL A 13 -1.27 -9.20 -0.68
N ALA A 14 -2.22 -8.43 -1.20
CA ALA A 14 -2.79 -8.58 -2.54
C ALA A 14 -3.42 -7.26 -3.01
N VAL A 15 -3.59 -7.11 -4.32
CA VAL A 15 -4.15 -5.89 -4.94
C VAL A 15 -5.24 -6.21 -5.96
N GLN A 16 -6.14 -5.28 -6.21
CA GLN A 16 -6.96 -5.29 -7.43
C GLN A 16 -6.47 -4.21 -8.37
N LYS A 17 -6.55 -4.50 -9.68
CA LYS A 17 -6.19 -3.59 -10.75
C LYS A 17 -7.38 -3.39 -11.70
N ASN A 18 -7.54 -2.20 -12.26
CA ASN A 18 -8.49 -1.95 -13.34
C ASN A 18 -7.96 -2.52 -14.69
N GLY A 19 -8.71 -2.31 -15.78
CA GLY A 19 -8.31 -2.77 -17.12
C GLY A 19 -7.05 -2.13 -17.70
N ASP A 20 -6.61 -0.99 -17.16
CA ASP A 20 -5.37 -0.29 -17.51
C ASP A 20 -4.17 -0.74 -16.66
N GLY A 21 -4.42 -1.50 -15.59
CA GLY A 21 -3.40 -1.95 -14.64
C GLY A 21 -3.24 -1.04 -13.41
N ASP A 22 -4.07 -0.02 -13.25
CA ASP A 22 -4.02 0.86 -12.08
C ASP A 22 -4.59 0.15 -10.85
N LEU A 23 -3.97 0.38 -9.69
CA LEU A 23 -4.42 -0.14 -8.40
C LEU A 23 -5.76 0.48 -8.00
N THR A 24 -6.74 -0.36 -7.67
CA THR A 24 -8.09 0.07 -7.25
C THR A 24 -8.44 -0.34 -5.84
N SER A 25 -7.88 -1.44 -5.33
CA SER A 25 -8.12 -1.93 -3.98
C SER A 25 -6.95 -2.75 -3.44
N PHE A 26 -6.88 -2.83 -2.12
CA PHE A 26 -5.77 -3.40 -1.38
C PHE A 26 -6.30 -4.36 -0.33
N LYS A 27 -5.78 -5.59 -0.31
CA LYS A 27 -6.05 -6.54 0.75
C LYS A 27 -4.95 -6.46 1.79
N THR A 28 -5.31 -6.25 3.05
CA THR A 28 -4.35 -6.21 4.15
C THR A 28 -4.11 -7.59 4.73
N SER A 29 -3.01 -7.74 5.48
CA SER A 29 -2.64 -8.95 6.21
C SER A 29 -3.68 -9.40 7.25
N SER A 30 -4.56 -8.51 7.72
CA SER A 30 -5.67 -8.88 8.62
C SER A 30 -6.93 -9.34 7.88
N GLY A 31 -6.93 -9.26 6.54
CA GLY A 31 -8.06 -9.65 5.69
C GLY A 31 -9.01 -8.51 5.33
N ARG A 32 -8.74 -7.25 5.73
CA ARG A 32 -9.50 -6.08 5.26
C ARG A 32 -9.30 -5.89 3.75
N ILE A 33 -10.33 -5.39 3.09
CA ILE A 33 -10.25 -4.91 1.70
C ILE A 33 -10.52 -3.40 1.75
N LEU A 34 -9.54 -2.63 1.32
CA LEU A 34 -9.58 -1.18 1.29
C LEU A 34 -9.65 -0.72 -0.17
N ASP A 35 -10.58 0.18 -0.49
CA ASP A 35 -10.50 0.92 -1.75
C ASP A 35 -9.29 1.88 -1.74
N TYR A 36 -8.98 2.45 -2.90
CA TYR A 36 -7.79 3.31 -3.03
C TYR A 36 -7.80 4.53 -2.10
N ALA A 37 -8.94 5.19 -1.93
CA ALA A 37 -9.02 6.39 -1.09
C ALA A 37 -8.84 6.03 0.39
N THR A 38 -9.49 4.96 0.84
CA THR A 38 -9.34 4.45 2.21
C THR A 38 -7.90 4.00 2.48
N ALA A 39 -7.28 3.27 1.54
CA ALA A 39 -5.90 2.84 1.67
C ALA A 39 -4.94 4.03 1.75
N LEU A 40 -5.15 5.06 0.92
CA LEU A 40 -4.31 6.26 0.94
C LEU A 40 -4.37 6.97 2.30
N GLN A 41 -5.54 7.06 2.91
CA GLN A 41 -5.70 7.63 4.25
C GLN A 41 -4.96 6.79 5.31
N GLU A 42 -5.16 5.47 5.33
CA GLU A 42 -4.50 4.56 6.28
C GLU A 42 -2.97 4.60 6.16
N VAL A 43 -2.46 4.77 4.93
CA VAL A 43 -1.03 4.94 4.68
C VAL A 43 -0.52 6.28 5.20
N GLN A 44 -1.28 7.38 5.03
CA GLN A 44 -0.92 8.70 5.58
C GLN A 44 -0.93 8.73 7.12
N GLU A 45 -1.86 8.00 7.73
CA GLU A 45 -1.96 7.84 9.19
C GLU A 45 -0.91 6.85 9.72
N GLY A 46 -0.23 6.13 8.83
CA GLY A 46 0.84 5.21 9.17
C GLY A 46 0.33 3.87 9.72
N HIS A 47 -0.91 3.48 9.46
CA HIS A 47 -1.50 2.19 9.86
C HIS A 47 -0.99 1.01 9.04
N ILE A 48 -0.52 1.26 7.82
CA ILE A 48 -0.01 0.24 6.90
C ILE A 48 1.52 0.33 6.81
N ALA A 49 2.21 -0.82 6.97
CA ALA A 49 3.65 -0.95 6.81
C ALA A 49 4.06 -1.30 5.37
N GLY A 50 5.31 -0.99 5.03
CA GLY A 50 5.90 -1.32 3.73
C GLY A 50 5.44 -0.40 2.58
N VAL A 51 4.71 0.67 2.88
CA VAL A 51 4.19 1.63 1.90
C VAL A 51 4.17 3.06 2.47
N ASN A 52 4.25 4.04 1.57
CA ASN A 52 4.11 5.46 1.90
C ASN A 52 3.27 6.20 0.87
N ALA A 53 2.66 7.29 1.31
CA ALA A 53 2.03 8.28 0.44
C ALA A 53 3.09 9.24 -0.11
N PHE A 54 3.04 9.54 -1.41
CA PHE A 54 3.92 10.51 -2.04
C PHE A 54 3.12 11.41 -2.99
N LYS A 55 3.61 12.64 -3.21
CA LYS A 55 3.01 13.56 -4.18
C LYS A 55 3.57 13.27 -5.57
N GLY A 56 2.69 12.94 -6.51
CA GLY A 56 3.00 12.75 -7.92
C GLY A 56 3.39 14.06 -8.62
N ARG A 57 3.81 13.96 -9.89
CA ARG A 57 4.18 15.14 -10.70
C ARG A 57 2.95 15.99 -11.07
N ASP A 58 1.81 15.33 -11.20
CA ASP A 58 0.46 15.86 -11.36
C ASP A 58 -0.04 16.62 -10.11
N GLY A 59 0.56 16.36 -8.95
CA GLY A 59 0.24 17.01 -7.69
C GLY A 59 -0.71 16.24 -6.78
N GLU A 60 -1.22 15.10 -7.22
CA GLU A 60 -2.06 14.21 -6.41
C GLU A 60 -1.22 13.25 -5.55
N LEU A 61 -1.83 12.73 -4.49
CA LEU A 61 -1.19 11.81 -3.56
C LEU A 61 -1.40 10.37 -4.02
N HIS A 62 -0.32 9.61 -4.03
CA HIS A 62 -0.28 8.24 -4.52
C HIS A 62 0.38 7.33 -3.49
N ILE A 63 0.07 6.04 -3.55
CA ILE A 63 0.66 5.01 -2.69
C ILE A 63 1.82 4.36 -3.45
N ARG A 64 2.97 4.17 -2.78
CA ARG A 64 4.08 3.35 -3.29
C ARG A 64 4.63 2.45 -2.19
N GLY A 65 5.26 1.34 -2.59
CA GLY A 65 6.10 0.54 -1.72
C GLY A 65 7.25 1.36 -1.13
N ASP A 66 7.73 0.96 0.04
CA ASP A 66 9.00 1.42 0.59
C ASP A 66 10.17 1.14 -0.37
N ALA A 67 11.23 1.93 -0.27
CA ALA A 67 12.45 1.73 -1.06
C ALA A 67 13.45 0.84 -0.31
N ASP A 68 12.99 -0.30 0.19
CA ASP A 68 13.76 -1.24 1.01
C ASP A 68 14.60 -2.25 0.21
N GLY A 69 14.38 -2.32 -1.11
CA GLY A 69 15.16 -3.17 -2.01
C GLY A 69 14.67 -4.61 -2.09
N ASP A 70 13.60 -4.98 -1.38
CA ASP A 70 12.90 -6.25 -1.57
C ASP A 70 11.82 -6.09 -2.65
N PRO A 71 11.97 -6.67 -3.85
CA PRO A 71 10.96 -6.51 -4.87
C PRO A 71 9.65 -7.25 -4.56
N THR A 72 9.68 -8.26 -3.67
CA THR A 72 8.54 -9.15 -3.43
C THR A 72 7.37 -8.49 -2.72
N ASN A 73 7.61 -7.34 -2.07
CA ASN A 73 6.59 -6.52 -1.41
C ASN A 73 6.12 -5.33 -2.26
N ASN A 74 6.65 -5.16 -3.49
CA ASN A 74 6.21 -4.11 -4.39
C ASN A 74 4.74 -4.30 -4.76
N LEU A 75 3.92 -3.26 -4.61
CA LEU A 75 2.48 -3.29 -4.91
C LEU A 75 2.14 -3.85 -6.30
N ASP A 76 2.99 -3.57 -7.29
CA ASP A 76 2.80 -4.07 -8.65
C ASP A 76 3.11 -5.55 -8.85
N GLN A 77 3.88 -6.15 -7.93
CA GLN A 77 4.27 -7.56 -7.93
C GLN A 77 3.37 -8.42 -7.03
N LEU A 78 2.50 -7.81 -6.23
CA LEU A 78 1.57 -8.53 -5.37
C LEU A 78 0.53 -9.30 -6.19
N PRO A 79 0.05 -10.46 -5.70
CA PRO A 79 -0.99 -11.22 -6.36
C PRO A 79 -2.29 -10.42 -6.45
N THR A 80 -3.06 -10.69 -7.51
CA THR A 80 -4.43 -10.18 -7.63
C THR A 80 -5.44 -11.09 -6.93
N PHE A 81 -6.55 -10.52 -6.44
CA PHE A 81 -7.63 -11.26 -5.79
C PHE A 81 -9.01 -10.92 -6.35
#